data_AF-A0A0M0GHJ1-F1
#
_entry.id   AF-A0A0M0GHJ1-F1
#
_cell.length_a   1.000
_cell.length_b   1.000
_cell.length_c   1.000
_cell.angle_alpha   90.00
_cell.angle_beta   90.00
_cell.angle_gamma   90.00
#
_symmetry.space_group_name_H-M   'P 1'
#
loop_
_entity.id
_entity.type
_entity.pdbx_description
1 polymer ?
#
loop_
_entity_poly.entity_id
_entity_poly.type
_entity_poly.pdbx_seq_one_letter_code
_entity_poly.pdbx_strand_id
1 'polypeptide(L)' 'MRHKRTQLLTEIQQKREKMIETAKKNGMASQETVRCSQELDQLIFEYQCVIKREKEQKKRMRISLRQMILSWKKAVV' A
#
# COMPACT_ATOMS: atom_id res chain seq x y z
N MET A 1 9.25 -3.76 6.87
CA MET A 1 8.20 -3.29 5.92
C MET A 1 7.28 -4.41 5.41
N ARG A 2 7.78 -5.61 5.10
CA ARG A 2 6.96 -6.72 4.56
C ARG A 2 5.76 -7.12 5.46
N HIS A 3 5.93 -7.10 6.78
CA HIS A 3 4.84 -7.41 7.72
C HIS A 3 3.71 -6.37 7.71
N LYS A 4 4.03 -5.07 7.64
CA LYS A 4 3.02 -4.00 7.58
C LYS A 4 2.14 -4.12 6.33
N ARG A 5 2.74 -4.51 5.19
CA ARG A 5 2.01 -4.77 3.95
C ARG A 5 1.02 -5.94 4.11
N THR A 6 1.49 -7.05 4.69
CA THR A 6 0.64 -8.25 4.88
C THR A 6 -0.51 -7.97 5.85
N GLN A 7 -0.25 -7.26 6.95
CA GLN A 7 -1.28 -6.84 7.90
C GLN A 7 -2.37 -5.99 7.23
N LEU A 8 -1.97 -4.97 6.46
CA LEU A 8 -2.92 -4.14 5.71
C LEU A 8 -3.76 -4.96 4.73
N LEU A 9 -3.18 -5.95 4.03
CA LEU A 9 -3.95 -6.83 3.15
C LEU A 9 -4.98 -7.67 3.90
N THR A 10 -4.62 -8.19 5.07
CA THR A 10 -5.55 -8.95 5.92
C THR A 10 -6.69 -8.05 6.39
N GLU A 11 -6.41 -6.84 6.85
CA GLU A 11 -7.42 -5.87 7.30
C GLU A 11 -8.34 -5.42 6.16
N ILE A 12 -7.80 -5.17 4.97
CA ILE A 12 -8.58 -4.86 3.76
C ILE A 12 -9.55 -6.00 3.45
N GLN A 13 -9.07 -7.26 3.48
CA GLN A 13 -9.92 -8.41 3.19
C GLN A 13 -11.04 -8.57 4.22
N GLN A 14 -10.72 -8.46 5.52
CA GLN A 14 -11.72 -8.53 6.59
C GLN A 14 -12.75 -7.41 6.48
N LYS A 15 -12.31 -6.17 6.22
CA LYS A 15 -13.22 -5.03 6.05
C LYS A 15 -14.12 -5.19 4.82
N ARG A 16 -13.59 -5.74 3.73
CA ARG A 16 -14.36 -6.04 2.52
C ARG A 16 -15.45 -7.06 2.78
N GLU A 17 -15.14 -8.14 3.49
CA GLU A 17 -16.14 -9.16 3.88
C GLU A 17 -17.24 -8.53 4.74
N LYS A 18 -16.87 -7.72 5.73
CA LYS A 18 -17.82 -6.98 6.57
C LYS A 18 -18.70 -6.01 5.75
N MET A 19 -18.13 -5.29 4.78
CA MET A 19 -18.88 -4.39 3.89
C MET A 19 -19.91 -5.17 3.07
N ILE A 20 -19.53 -6.33 2.52
CA ILE A 20 -20.43 -7.20 1.74
C ILE A 20 -21.55 -7.74 2.62
N GLU A 21 -21.24 -8.19 3.83
CA GLU A 21 -22.25 -8.65 4.79
C GLU A 21 -23.23 -7.53 5.16
N THR A 22 -22.71 -6.34 5.46
CA THR A 22 -23.52 -5.15 5.77
C THR A 22 -24.39 -4.76 4.58
N ALA A 23 -23.86 -4.79 3.35
CA ALA A 23 -24.61 -4.51 2.13
C ALA A 23 -25.72 -5.52 1.87
N LYS A 24 -25.48 -6.81 2.15
CA LYS A 24 -26.50 -7.86 2.05
C LYS A 24 -27.62 -7.67 3.06
N LYS A 25 -27.29 -7.20 4.28
CA LYS A 25 -28.25 -7.03 5.37
C LYS A 25 -29.06 -5.73 5.25
N ASN A 26 -28.39 -4.62 4.94
CA ASN A 26 -28.95 -3.28 5.05
C ASN A 26 -29.11 -2.58 3.69
N GLY A 27 -28.59 -3.16 2.61
CA GLY A 27 -28.54 -2.57 1.28
C GLY A 27 -27.26 -1.74 1.03
N MET A 28 -26.86 -1.65 -0.23
CA MET A 28 -25.62 -0.97 -0.66
C MET A 28 -25.58 0.52 -0.32
N ALA A 29 -26.74 1.19 -0.33
CA ALA A 29 -26.87 2.61 -0.04
C ALA A 29 -27.12 2.89 1.46
N SER A 30 -27.10 1.86 2.31
CA SER A 30 -27.23 2.09 3.76
C SER A 30 -26.03 2.89 4.27
N GLN A 31 -26.29 3.78 5.22
CA GLN A 31 -25.24 4.60 5.83
C GLN A 31 -24.12 3.74 6.44
N GLU A 32 -24.46 2.55 6.95
CA GLU A 32 -23.50 1.59 7.48
C GLU A 32 -22.62 0.98 6.38
N THR A 33 -23.20 0.58 5.24
CA THR A 33 -22.41 0.08 4.10
C THR A 33 -21.51 1.16 3.51
N VAL A 34 -22.02 2.40 3.39
CA VAL A 34 -21.23 3.55 2.91
C VAL A 34 -20.07 3.86 3.88
N ARG A 35 -20.30 3.78 5.20
CA ARG A 35 -19.22 3.93 6.17
C ARG A 35 -18.18 2.82 6.02
N CYS A 36 -18.63 1.57 5.86
CA CYS A 36 -17.72 0.46 5.61
C CYS A 36 -16.92 0.60 4.31
N SER A 37 -17.50 1.18 3.24
CA SER A 37 -16.75 1.43 2.00
C SER A 37 -15.69 2.51 2.18
N GLN A 38 -16.02 3.60 2.90
CA GLN A 38 -15.06 4.66 3.21
C GLN A 38 -13.88 4.15 4.07
N GLU A 39 -14.17 3.33 5.08
CA GLU A 39 -13.14 2.70 5.91
C GLU A 39 -12.26 1.73 5.09
N LEU A 40 -12.86 0.99 4.15
CA LEU A 40 -12.13 0.11 3.24
C LEU A 40 -11.21 0.92 2.30
N ASP A 41 -11.71 2.00 1.73
CA ASP A 41 -10.95 2.90 0.85
C ASP A 41 -9.74 3.49 1.57
N GLN A 42 -9.88 3.85 2.85
CA GLN A 42 -8.78 4.36 3.65
C GLN A 42 -7.66 3.33 3.86
N LEU A 43 -8.03 2.06 4.13
CA LEU A 43 -7.06 0.97 4.26
C LEU A 43 -6.33 0.71 2.93
N ILE A 44 -7.06 0.73 1.81
CA ILE A 44 -6.49 0.59 0.47
C ILE A 44 -5.50 1.73 0.18
N PHE A 45 -5.85 2.97 0.53
CA PHE A 45 -4.98 4.12 0.34
C PHE A 45 -3.69 4.01 1.16
N GLU A 46 -3.76 3.57 2.43
CA GLU A 46 -2.55 3.36 3.23
C GLU A 46 -1.65 2.29 2.61
N TYR A 47 -2.23 1.18 2.16
CA TYR A 47 -1.50 0.12 1.46
C TYR A 47 -0.77 0.64 0.20
N GLN A 48 -1.44 1.45 -0.61
CA GLN A 48 -0.84 2.08 -1.79
C GLN A 48 0.32 3.01 -1.42
N CYS A 49 0.18 3.80 -0.36
CA CYS A 49 1.23 4.68 0.14
C CYS A 49 2.48 3.89 0.57
N VAL A 50 2.30 2.76 1.28
CA VAL A 50 3.41 1.88 1.68
C VAL A 50 4.14 1.36 0.45
N ILE A 51 3.43 0.87 -0.56
CA ILE A 51 4.03 0.38 -1.81
C ILE A 51 4.78 1.50 -2.55
N LYS A 52 4.20 2.69 -2.63
CA LYS A 52 4.81 3.82 -3.33
C LYS A 52 6.15 4.18 -2.68
N ARG A 53 6.20 4.28 -1.36
CA ARG A 53 7.44 4.56 -0.60
C ARG A 53 8.51 3.49 -0.84
N GLU A 54 8.15 2.21 -0.82
CA GLU A 54 9.09 1.12 -1.10
C GLU A 54 9.67 1.20 -2.53
N LYS A 55 8.84 1.53 -3.52
CA LYS A 55 9.29 1.74 -4.91
C LYS A 55 10.24 2.95 -5.01
N GLU A 56 9.92 4.05 -4.34
CA GLU A 56 10.75 5.25 -4.33
C GLU A 56 12.11 5.01 -3.66
N GLN A 57 12.14 4.31 -2.53
CA GLN A 57 13.39 3.92 -1.87
C GLN A 57 14.24 3.03 -2.79
N LYS A 58 13.64 2.02 -3.44
CA LYS A 58 14.36 1.15 -4.38
C LYS A 58 14.93 1.93 -5.57
N LYS A 59 14.19 2.91 -6.11
CA LYS A 59 14.71 3.81 -7.16
C LYS A 59 15.89 4.64 -6.66
N ARG A 60 15.78 5.27 -5.49
CA ARG A 60 16.88 6.05 -4.89
C ARG A 60 18.14 5.21 -4.68
N MET A 61 18.00 4.00 -4.12
CA MET A 61 19.12 3.07 -3.95
C MET A 61 19.78 2.69 -5.28
N ARG A 62 18.99 2.41 -6.33
CA ARG A 62 19.54 2.11 -7.67
C ARG A 62 20.32 3.29 -8.26
N ILE A 63 19.82 4.51 -8.08
CA ILE A 63 20.51 5.72 -8.54
C ILE A 63 21.82 5.89 -7.76
N SER A 64 21.78 5.77 -6.43
CA SER A 64 22.97 5.86 -5.58
C SER A 64 24.02 4.82 -5.94
N LEU A 65 23.62 3.57 -6.18
CA LEU A 65 24.52 2.49 -6.61
C LEU A 65 25.17 2.82 -7.95
N ARG A 66 24.40 3.30 -8.94
CA ARG A 66 24.94 3.72 -10.25
C ARG A 66 25.95 4.85 -10.09
N GLN A 67 25.63 5.85 -9.26
CA GLN A 67 26.53 6.98 -9.01
C GLN A 67 27.84 6.52 -8.37
N MET A 68 27.78 5.61 -7.40
CA MET A 68 28.96 5.03 -6.76
C MET A 68 29.84 4.27 -7.75
N ILE A 69 29.26 3.44 -8.60
CA ILE A 69 29.99 2.70 -9.65
C ILE A 69 30.68 3.67 -10.63
N LEU A 70 30.00 4.76 -11.02
CA LEU A 70 30.60 5.79 -11.87
C LEU A 70 31.80 6.47 -11.19
N SER A 71 31.68 6.81 -9.91
CA SER A 71 32.79 7.41 -9.14
C SER A 71 33.98 6.47 -9.02
N TRP A 72 33.77 5.16 -8.84
CA TRP A 72 34.86 4.18 -8.82
C TRP A 72 35.54 4.02 -10.18
N LYS A 73 34.78 4.00 -11.28
CA LYS A 73 35.38 3.98 -12.62
C LYS A 73 36.27 5.20 -12.88
N LYS A 74 35.92 6.37 -12.34
CA LYS A 74 36.73 7.59 -12.44
C LYS A 74 38.00 7.57 -11.58
N ALA A 75 38.02 6.80 -10.49
CA ALA A 75 39.18 6.73 -9.59
C ALA A 75 40.23 5.71 -10.02
N VAL A 76 39.90 4.85 -11.00
CA VAL A 76 40.77 3.78 -11.53
C VAL A 76 41.46 4.18 -12.85
N VAL A 77 41.02 5.28 -13.47
CA VAL A 77 41.65 5.91 -14.65
C VAL A 77 42.48 7.09 -14.18
#